data_AF-A0A2J7Q957-F1
#
_entry.id   AF-A0A2J7Q957-F1
#
_cell.length_a   1.000
_cell.length_b   1.000
_cell.length_c   1.000
_cell.angle_alpha   90.00
_cell.angle_beta   90.00
_cell.angle_gamma   90.00
#
_symmetry.space_group_name_H-M   'P 1'
#
loop_
_entity.id
_entity.type
_entity.pdbx_description
1 polymer ?
#
loop_
_entity_poly.entity_id
_entity_poly.type
_entity_poly.pdbx_seq_one_letter_code
_entity_poly.pdbx_strand_id
1 'polypeptide(L)'
;MEVLSQLGRGENPLQDLAPCAACNQTTPDNLDSPGVSSSSPAPLSPLLSPVATLPHHPMSVVPLSSDSQQDIHTRSLMYLMDCYARVAMEERNHPKRSSIPPLSDVLAEIRAQCVQYASLSLQGVLIDEELPRTSPLLGPVLNQSLPRGFLPELVARTHANHELFNKVFSPVLQGLFLTMQTSSIVGNGHRQPIQALSDLVEIRCGPSGNVRPICRLLTHQSNFLPDVVTQAVGRELAKTSFLGPFLSVSVFAEDEAKVADKFFSGNPVADKSLNQTLQQELENTRILLHKVFHDILVCNSAREATLSYLAALLRNNEKRAQIQVDERSLAGDGFMLNVLSIMQFLAVKVKLDKVDVFYPFHPSSLVDIKNDTRLKFTSQEAAAWLDDLNRSLIHKWKEPKFPTHCWFLTLHCHHLALLPACHKYQRRLRALRDLQKLVDEMQATEAQWKEMHFAARNKELLKQWKQQIKKLNRSKACADTGLLNEALLRRSLQFYTSVAEFLLGLLVQLPPGVTPPSLPLPSDAPAIFSALPEWYVEDIAEFLLFVLQFTPGVVADCTEDSLITWLLVVVCSPQCIKNPYMVAKIIEVLFVINPGIQSRTEQLHARVMAHPISEMHLPSCLMKFYTG
;
A
#
# COMPACT_ATOMS: atom_id res chain seq x y z
N MET A 1 41.47 -9.11 -17.01
CA MET A 1 41.94 -10.28 -16.24
C MET A 1 43.14 -9.95 -15.37
N GLU A 2 44.21 -9.40 -15.92
CA GLU A 2 45.40 -9.01 -15.14
C GLU A 2 45.08 -8.05 -13.99
N VAL A 3 44.28 -7.00 -14.23
CA VAL A 3 43.82 -6.08 -13.17
C VAL A 3 43.01 -6.77 -12.07
N LEU A 4 42.14 -7.73 -12.43
CA LEU A 4 41.37 -8.51 -11.45
C LEU A 4 42.29 -9.45 -10.65
N SER A 5 43.31 -10.02 -11.29
CA SER A 5 44.31 -10.84 -10.63
C SER A 5 45.23 -10.04 -9.70
N GLN A 6 45.57 -8.80 -10.07
CA GLN A 6 46.34 -7.89 -9.22
C GLN A 6 45.50 -7.47 -8.01
N LEU A 7 44.25 -7.08 -8.23
CA LEU A 7 43.29 -6.84 -7.15
C LEU A 7 43.19 -8.06 -6.24
N GLY A 8 42.99 -9.26 -6.79
CA GLY A 8 42.94 -10.54 -6.05
C GLY A 8 44.18 -10.89 -5.23
N ARG A 9 45.34 -10.25 -5.47
CA ARG A 9 46.57 -10.39 -4.69
C ARG A 9 46.75 -9.29 -3.64
N GLY A 10 45.76 -8.42 -3.46
CA GLY A 10 45.81 -7.27 -2.56
C GLY A 10 46.53 -6.05 -3.15
N GLU A 11 46.93 -6.08 -4.43
CA GLU A 11 47.53 -4.92 -5.10
C GLU A 11 46.44 -3.90 -5.46
N ASN A 12 46.77 -2.60 -5.46
CA ASN A 12 45.88 -1.55 -5.95
C ASN A 12 46.40 -0.95 -7.26
N PRO A 13 46.24 -1.64 -8.41
CA PRO A 13 46.66 -1.10 -9.71
C PRO A 13 45.84 0.13 -10.14
N LEU A 14 44.81 0.50 -9.37
CA LEU A 14 43.93 1.63 -9.63
C LEU A 14 44.33 2.87 -8.82
N GLN A 15 45.37 2.82 -7.99
CA GLN A 15 45.79 3.92 -7.12
C GLN A 15 46.20 5.19 -7.89
N ASP A 16 46.68 5.03 -9.13
CA ASP A 16 47.13 6.11 -10.02
C ASP A 16 46.11 6.50 -11.10
N LEU A 17 44.95 5.83 -11.16
CA LEU A 17 43.86 6.19 -12.08
C LEU A 17 42.96 7.23 -11.41
N ALA A 18 43.10 8.50 -11.80
CA ALA A 18 42.28 9.59 -11.30
C ALA A 18 40.77 9.27 -11.44
N PRO A 19 39.93 9.58 -10.43
CA PRO A 19 38.50 9.37 -10.54
C PRO A 19 37.94 10.18 -11.72
N CYS A 20 37.28 9.50 -12.65
CA CYS A 20 36.65 10.12 -13.81
C CYS A 20 35.58 11.12 -13.34
N ALA A 21 35.84 12.42 -13.48
CA ALA A 21 34.98 13.52 -13.02
C ALA A 21 33.64 13.67 -13.79
N ALA A 22 33.15 12.63 -14.47
CA ALA A 22 32.03 12.72 -15.41
C ALA A 22 30.68 12.22 -14.86
N CYS A 23 30.60 11.76 -13.59
CA CYS A 23 29.32 11.36 -12.98
C CYS A 23 28.62 12.44 -12.14
N ASN A 24 29.21 13.62 -11.93
CA ASN A 24 28.65 14.69 -11.09
C ASN A 24 28.57 16.05 -11.82
N GLN A 25 27.87 16.14 -12.96
CA GLN A 25 27.49 17.44 -13.51
C GLN A 25 26.01 17.71 -13.26
N THR A 26 25.74 18.40 -12.15
CA THR A 26 24.59 19.29 -12.02
C THR A 26 24.79 20.49 -12.94
N THR A 27 23.84 20.73 -13.83
CA THR A 27 23.77 21.89 -14.73
C THR A 27 23.83 23.22 -13.94
N PRO A 28 24.63 24.22 -14.36
CA PRO A 28 24.56 25.57 -13.79
C PRO A 28 23.53 26.44 -14.54
N ASP A 29 22.83 27.27 -13.77
CA ASP A 29 21.83 28.25 -14.22
C ASP A 29 22.45 29.48 -14.92
N ASN A 30 21.68 29.99 -15.90
CA ASN A 30 21.63 31.34 -16.50
C ASN A 30 22.73 31.83 -17.46
N LEU A 31 22.33 32.16 -18.71
CA LEU A 31 22.14 33.55 -19.20
C LEU A 31 21.58 33.60 -20.65
N ASP A 32 20.52 34.40 -20.81
CA ASP A 32 20.07 35.23 -21.94
C ASP A 32 19.62 34.68 -23.33
N SER A 33 18.47 35.24 -23.74
CA SER A 33 17.67 35.18 -24.99
C SER A 33 18.36 35.85 -26.20
N PRO A 34 17.89 35.76 -27.50
CA PRO A 34 16.47 35.82 -27.93
C PRO A 34 16.00 35.08 -29.22
N GLY A 35 14.67 34.84 -29.26
CA GLY A 35 13.77 35.05 -30.40
C GLY A 35 13.86 34.16 -31.66
N VAL A 36 12.77 33.46 -32.01
CA VAL A 36 11.96 33.63 -33.25
C VAL A 36 10.87 32.53 -33.33
N SER A 37 9.70 32.99 -33.77
CA SER A 37 8.40 32.36 -33.97
C SER A 37 8.30 31.23 -35.03
N SER A 38 7.45 30.23 -34.79
CA SER A 38 6.45 29.71 -35.78
C SER A 38 5.54 28.63 -35.17
N SER A 39 4.44 28.34 -35.86
CA SER A 39 3.08 28.08 -35.36
C SER A 39 2.54 26.64 -35.54
N SER A 40 1.91 26.09 -34.49
CA SER A 40 0.65 25.28 -34.38
C SER A 40 0.36 24.02 -35.26
N PRO A 41 -0.57 23.10 -34.87
CA PRO A 41 -1.05 22.68 -33.53
C PRO A 41 -1.10 21.13 -33.32
N ALA A 42 -1.27 20.71 -32.06
CA ALA A 42 -1.52 19.35 -31.60
C ALA A 42 -2.93 19.21 -30.97
N PRO A 43 -3.52 17.99 -30.84
CA PRO A 43 -4.64 17.73 -29.94
C PRO A 43 -4.20 17.22 -28.56
N LEU A 44 -5.03 17.55 -27.56
CA LEU A 44 -4.78 17.62 -26.11
C LEU A 44 -4.74 16.27 -25.37
N SER A 45 -3.90 16.18 -24.34
CA SER A 45 -3.97 15.23 -23.21
C SER A 45 -3.80 15.99 -21.89
N PRO A 46 -4.37 15.53 -20.75
CA PRO A 46 -4.56 16.38 -19.57
C PRO A 46 -3.32 16.51 -18.67
N LEU A 47 -2.90 17.76 -18.55
CA LEU A 47 -2.12 18.49 -17.53
C LEU A 47 -1.70 17.75 -16.24
N LEU A 48 -0.38 17.59 -16.08
CA LEU A 48 0.33 17.51 -14.80
C LEU A 48 0.58 18.93 -14.27
N SER A 49 0.20 19.21 -13.03
CA SER A 49 0.52 20.47 -12.33
C SER A 49 1.96 20.47 -11.79
N PRO A 50 2.59 21.66 -11.61
CA PRO A 50 4.04 21.76 -11.39
C PRO A 50 4.42 21.44 -9.93
N VAL A 51 5.50 20.66 -9.79
CA VAL A 51 6.16 20.32 -8.53
C VAL A 51 6.80 21.57 -7.93
N ALA A 52 6.32 22.00 -6.75
CA ALA A 52 7.00 23.00 -5.95
C ALA A 52 8.27 22.39 -5.34
N THR A 53 9.42 22.93 -5.70
CA THR A 53 10.74 22.57 -5.16
C THR A 53 10.87 23.08 -3.72
N LEU A 54 11.02 22.14 -2.77
CA LEU A 54 11.42 22.43 -1.40
C LEU A 54 12.95 22.66 -1.32
N PRO A 55 13.44 23.49 -0.39
CA PRO A 55 14.86 23.76 -0.24
C PRO A 55 15.63 22.51 0.16
N HIS A 56 16.67 22.19 -0.63
CA HIS A 56 17.65 21.15 -0.32
C HIS A 56 18.41 21.51 0.96
N HIS A 57 18.14 20.78 2.05
CA HIS A 57 19.08 20.67 3.15
C HIS A 57 19.97 19.44 2.95
N PRO A 58 21.31 19.57 3.07
CA PRO A 58 22.21 18.44 2.93
C PRO A 58 21.90 17.40 4.01
N MET A 59 21.65 16.18 3.56
CA MET A 59 21.35 15.05 4.43
C MET A 59 22.53 14.79 5.38
N SER A 60 22.24 14.61 6.66
CA SER A 60 23.12 13.85 7.54
C SER A 60 23.00 12.38 7.14
N VAL A 61 23.81 11.99 6.16
CA VAL A 61 24.18 10.60 5.93
C VAL A 61 24.66 10.06 7.28
N VAL A 62 24.03 8.99 7.78
CA VAL A 62 24.68 8.18 8.83
C VAL A 62 26.03 7.79 8.23
N PRO A 63 27.16 8.21 8.80
CA PRO A 63 28.44 7.86 8.23
C PRO A 63 28.54 6.33 8.28
N LEU A 64 28.45 5.70 7.11
CA LEU A 64 29.32 4.57 6.84
C LEU A 64 30.71 5.10 7.18
N SER A 65 31.25 4.60 8.29
CA SER A 65 32.61 4.85 8.76
C SER A 65 33.52 5.35 7.65
N SER A 66 33.75 6.66 7.63
CA SER A 66 34.90 7.24 6.97
C SER A 66 36.13 6.53 7.55
N ASP A 67 36.92 5.93 6.66
CA ASP A 67 38.05 5.02 6.90
C ASP A 67 37.71 3.56 7.26
N SER A 68 37.41 2.76 6.23
CA SER A 68 37.78 1.34 6.18
C SER A 68 37.95 0.92 4.72
N GLN A 69 38.99 0.13 4.43
CA GLN A 69 39.32 -0.37 3.10
C GLN A 69 38.06 -0.94 2.41
N GLN A 70 37.66 -0.38 1.27
CA GLN A 70 36.57 -0.97 0.48
C GLN A 70 36.94 -2.41 0.12
N ASP A 71 36.02 -3.31 0.43
CA ASP A 71 36.13 -4.74 0.15
C ASP A 71 36.59 -5.00 -1.30
N ILE A 72 37.49 -5.95 -1.47
CA ILE A 72 38.15 -6.28 -2.73
C ILE A 72 37.15 -6.68 -3.82
N HIS A 73 36.04 -7.33 -3.43
CA HIS A 73 34.98 -7.73 -4.35
C HIS A 73 34.21 -6.51 -4.85
N THR A 74 33.99 -5.51 -3.99
CA THR A 74 33.32 -4.25 -4.36
C THR A 74 34.19 -3.44 -5.33
N ARG A 75 35.49 -3.31 -5.05
CA ARG A 75 36.44 -2.63 -5.96
C ARG A 75 36.53 -3.31 -7.32
N SER A 76 36.58 -4.64 -7.34
CA SER A 76 36.59 -5.44 -8.57
C SER A 76 35.33 -5.26 -9.39
N LEU A 77 34.16 -5.26 -8.74
CA LEU A 77 32.88 -5.01 -9.39
C LEU A 77 32.80 -3.58 -9.96
N MET A 78 33.22 -2.57 -9.20
CA MET A 78 33.25 -1.18 -9.67
C MET A 78 34.14 -1.01 -10.91
N TYR A 79 35.33 -1.62 -10.92
CA TYR A 79 36.21 -1.61 -12.08
C TYR A 79 35.53 -2.21 -13.34
N LEU A 80 34.82 -3.33 -13.18
CA LEU A 80 34.10 -3.98 -14.29
C LEU A 80 32.93 -3.11 -14.78
N MET A 81 32.23 -2.45 -13.88
CA MET A 81 31.16 -1.52 -14.21
C MET A 81 31.71 -0.28 -14.96
N ASP A 82 32.88 0.23 -14.56
CA ASP A 82 33.55 1.34 -15.25
C ASP A 82 34.02 0.93 -16.65
N CYS A 83 34.58 -0.28 -16.80
CA CYS A 83 34.90 -0.85 -18.11
C CYS A 83 33.66 -0.91 -19.01
N TYR A 84 32.54 -1.41 -18.48
CA TYR A 84 31.29 -1.47 -19.21
C TYR A 84 30.78 -0.08 -19.59
N ALA A 85 30.85 0.90 -18.69
CA ALA A 85 30.44 2.29 -18.95
C ALA A 85 31.30 2.96 -20.03
N ARG A 86 32.61 2.67 -20.06
CA ARG A 86 33.53 3.17 -21.10
C ARG A 86 33.13 2.72 -22.50
N VAL A 87 32.58 1.51 -22.66
CA VAL A 87 32.05 1.05 -23.96
C VAL A 87 30.92 1.98 -24.42
N ALA A 88 29.99 2.32 -23.53
CA ALA A 88 28.89 3.23 -23.88
C ALA A 88 29.36 4.66 -24.18
N MET A 89 30.42 5.13 -23.53
CA MET A 89 31.07 6.40 -23.87
C MET A 89 31.69 6.37 -25.27
N GLU A 90 32.41 5.30 -25.62
CA GLU A 90 33.02 5.15 -26.94
C GLU A 90 31.96 5.16 -28.05
N GLU A 91 30.87 4.41 -27.87
CA GLU A 91 29.75 4.41 -28.83
C GLU A 91 29.08 5.77 -28.97
N ARG A 92 28.93 6.52 -27.88
CA ARG A 92 28.36 7.86 -27.91
C ARG A 92 29.27 8.86 -28.62
N ASN A 93 30.58 8.79 -28.37
CA ASN A 93 31.55 9.70 -28.95
C ASN A 93 31.83 9.39 -30.42
N HIS A 94 31.72 8.12 -30.81
CA HIS A 94 32.06 7.64 -32.16
C HIS A 94 30.97 6.71 -32.74
N PRO A 95 29.72 7.17 -32.94
CA PRO A 95 28.59 6.30 -33.25
C PRO A 95 28.73 5.56 -34.57
N LYS A 96 29.18 6.23 -35.64
CA LYS A 96 29.35 5.61 -36.97
C LYS A 96 30.44 4.55 -37.00
N ARG A 97 31.54 4.77 -36.26
CA ARG A 97 32.67 3.86 -36.21
C ARG A 97 32.37 2.66 -35.32
N SER A 98 31.68 2.91 -34.21
CA SER A 98 31.32 1.90 -33.22
C SER A 98 30.18 0.99 -33.66
N SER A 99 29.41 1.40 -34.68
CA SER A 99 28.30 0.61 -35.22
C SER A 99 28.70 -0.37 -36.34
N ILE A 100 29.98 -0.44 -36.72
CA ILE A 100 30.45 -1.31 -37.80
C ILE A 100 31.60 -2.23 -37.34
N PRO A 101 31.69 -3.47 -37.87
CA PRO A 101 32.81 -4.35 -37.61
C PRO A 101 34.14 -3.77 -38.14
N PRO A 102 35.28 -4.05 -37.49
CA PRO A 102 35.45 -4.95 -36.34
C PRO A 102 35.18 -4.30 -34.98
N LEU A 103 35.02 -2.97 -34.91
CA LEU A 103 34.91 -2.25 -33.64
C LEU A 103 33.60 -2.59 -32.91
N SER A 104 32.48 -2.70 -33.63
CA SER A 104 31.21 -3.12 -33.03
C SER A 104 31.31 -4.45 -32.29
N ASP A 105 32.03 -5.41 -32.88
CA ASP A 105 32.16 -6.77 -32.34
C ASP A 105 33.05 -6.77 -31.10
N VAL A 106 34.14 -6.00 -31.13
CA VAL A 106 35.03 -5.81 -29.98
C VAL A 106 34.28 -5.13 -28.81
N LEU A 107 33.50 -4.07 -29.08
CA LEU A 107 32.73 -3.37 -28.04
C LEU A 107 31.65 -4.26 -27.43
N ALA A 108 30.96 -5.07 -28.25
CA ALA A 108 29.99 -6.05 -27.79
C ALA A 108 30.65 -7.14 -26.92
N GLU A 109 31.81 -7.65 -27.33
CA GLU A 109 32.56 -8.66 -26.57
C GLU A 109 33.08 -8.10 -25.24
N ILE A 110 33.55 -6.84 -25.21
CA ILE A 110 33.97 -6.18 -23.95
C ILE A 110 32.80 -6.13 -22.96
N ARG A 111 31.59 -5.76 -23.39
CA ARG A 111 30.41 -5.77 -22.50
C ARG A 111 30.11 -7.16 -21.97
N ALA A 112 30.06 -8.14 -22.87
CA ALA A 112 29.78 -9.53 -22.53
C ALA A 112 30.78 -10.07 -21.51
N GLN A 113 32.07 -9.76 -21.68
CA GLN A 113 33.11 -10.13 -20.72
C GLN A 113 32.99 -9.39 -19.39
N CYS A 114 32.69 -8.09 -19.39
CA CYS A 114 32.48 -7.35 -18.14
C CYS A 114 31.36 -7.97 -17.31
N VAL A 115 30.24 -8.31 -17.94
CA VAL A 115 29.11 -8.98 -17.29
C VAL A 115 29.47 -10.40 -16.84
N GLN A 116 30.20 -11.16 -17.66
CA GLN A 116 30.66 -12.50 -17.31
C GLN A 116 31.60 -12.50 -16.09
N TYR A 117 32.59 -11.62 -16.07
CA TYR A 117 33.52 -11.51 -14.94
C TYR A 117 32.83 -10.94 -13.69
N ALA A 118 31.86 -10.05 -13.84
CA ALA A 118 31.07 -9.57 -12.71
C ALA A 118 30.27 -10.73 -12.09
N SER A 119 29.65 -11.57 -12.91
CA SER A 119 28.97 -12.78 -12.46
C SER A 119 29.91 -13.73 -11.70
N LEU A 120 31.11 -13.97 -12.22
CA LEU A 120 32.10 -14.84 -11.56
C LEU A 120 32.64 -14.23 -10.24
N SER A 121 32.84 -12.91 -10.20
CA SER A 121 33.25 -12.19 -8.99
C SER A 121 32.17 -12.29 -7.91
N LEU A 122 30.89 -12.10 -8.27
CA LEU A 122 29.76 -12.19 -7.34
C LEU A 122 29.50 -13.62 -6.84
N GLN A 123 30.11 -14.63 -7.45
CA GLN A 123 30.12 -16.01 -6.98
C GLN A 123 31.31 -16.34 -6.07
N GLY A 124 32.28 -15.44 -5.92
CA GLY A 124 33.52 -15.69 -5.18
C GLY A 124 34.48 -16.64 -5.90
N VAL A 125 34.38 -16.76 -7.24
CA VAL A 125 35.22 -17.69 -8.01
C VAL A 125 36.57 -17.06 -8.40
N LEU A 126 36.62 -15.74 -8.54
CA LEU A 126 37.80 -15.02 -9.06
C LEU A 126 38.79 -14.59 -7.98
N ILE A 127 38.33 -14.42 -6.74
CA ILE A 127 39.10 -13.85 -5.63
C ILE A 127 39.06 -14.88 -4.51
N ASP A 128 40.23 -15.27 -4.02
CA ASP A 128 40.40 -16.28 -2.96
C ASP A 128 40.18 -15.66 -1.55
N GLU A 129 39.13 -14.84 -1.43
CA GLU A 129 38.63 -14.27 -0.19
C GLU A 129 37.14 -14.60 -0.05
N GLU A 130 36.70 -14.85 1.18
CA GLU A 130 35.29 -15.11 1.46
C GLU A 130 34.43 -13.93 1.00
N LEU A 131 33.30 -14.23 0.35
CA LEU A 131 32.35 -13.20 -0.05
C LEU A 131 31.80 -12.48 1.20
N PRO A 132 31.62 -11.15 1.14
CA PRO A 132 30.99 -10.42 2.22
C PRO A 132 29.55 -10.89 2.45
N ARG A 133 29.08 -10.74 3.69
CA ARG A 133 27.68 -11.09 4.07
C ARG A 133 26.65 -10.32 3.24
N THR A 134 26.96 -9.10 2.86
CA THR A 134 26.15 -8.25 1.97
C THR A 134 26.71 -8.28 0.56
N SER A 135 25.85 -8.46 -0.44
CA SER A 135 26.28 -8.47 -1.84
C SER A 135 27.07 -7.21 -2.20
N PRO A 136 28.23 -7.31 -2.89
CA PRO A 136 28.92 -6.17 -3.47
C PRO A 136 28.04 -5.38 -4.46
N LEU A 137 27.01 -6.01 -5.03
CA LEU A 137 26.05 -5.39 -5.94
C LEU A 137 25.01 -4.51 -5.22
N LEU A 138 24.85 -4.66 -3.90
CA LEU A 138 23.80 -3.96 -3.12
C LEU A 138 24.01 -2.44 -3.13
N GLY A 139 25.22 -1.96 -2.85
CA GLY A 139 25.54 -0.54 -2.82
C GLY A 139 25.24 0.16 -4.14
N PRO A 140 25.76 -0.36 -5.28
CA PRO A 140 25.44 0.18 -6.60
C PRO A 140 23.94 0.16 -6.94
N VAL A 141 23.22 -0.89 -6.52
CA VAL A 141 21.76 -1.00 -6.72
C VAL A 141 21.00 0.06 -5.92
N LEU A 142 21.33 0.27 -4.64
CA LEU A 142 20.70 1.28 -3.78
C LEU A 142 20.98 2.70 -4.26
N ASN A 143 22.21 2.96 -4.71
CA ASN A 143 22.64 4.28 -5.17
C ASN A 143 22.34 4.56 -6.64
N GLN A 144 21.75 3.60 -7.36
CA GLN A 144 21.50 3.67 -8.81
C GLN A 144 22.76 4.04 -9.62
N SER A 145 23.92 3.59 -9.17
CA SER A 145 25.21 3.91 -9.81
C SER A 145 25.60 2.90 -10.89
N LEU A 146 24.69 2.02 -11.32
CA LEU A 146 24.96 1.02 -12.34
C LEU A 146 24.93 1.62 -13.74
N PRO A 147 25.89 1.25 -14.62
CA PRO A 147 25.82 1.62 -16.03
C PRO A 147 24.51 1.12 -16.65
N ARG A 148 23.93 1.95 -17.53
CA ARG A 148 22.68 1.60 -18.22
C ARG A 148 22.83 0.28 -18.98
N GLY A 149 21.91 -0.65 -18.75
CA GLY A 149 21.89 -1.97 -19.40
C GLY A 149 22.69 -3.06 -18.67
N PHE A 150 23.63 -2.69 -17.79
CA PHE A 150 24.48 -3.66 -17.09
C PHE A 150 23.66 -4.68 -16.27
N LEU A 151 22.72 -4.20 -15.46
CA LEU A 151 21.91 -5.05 -14.59
C LEU A 151 20.97 -5.99 -15.38
N PRO A 152 20.20 -5.51 -16.39
CA PRO A 152 19.47 -6.40 -17.29
C PRO A 152 20.33 -7.45 -18.00
N GLU A 153 21.54 -7.09 -18.47
CA GLU A 153 22.45 -8.05 -19.10
C GLU A 153 22.97 -9.09 -18.10
N LEU A 154 23.29 -8.68 -16.86
CA LEU A 154 23.70 -9.59 -15.80
C LEU A 154 22.59 -10.58 -15.44
N VAL A 155 21.34 -10.12 -15.33
CA VAL A 155 20.17 -11.00 -15.13
C VAL A 155 20.01 -11.94 -16.33
N ALA A 156 20.08 -11.42 -17.56
CA ALA A 156 19.96 -12.23 -18.77
C ALA A 156 21.04 -13.31 -18.85
N ARG A 157 22.27 -13.02 -18.43
CA ARG A 157 23.40 -13.96 -18.43
C ARG A 157 23.25 -15.09 -17.41
N THR A 158 22.59 -14.82 -16.29
CA THR A 158 22.58 -15.73 -15.13
C THR A 158 21.28 -16.51 -14.97
N HIS A 159 20.14 -15.97 -15.43
CA HIS A 159 18.81 -16.52 -15.11
C HIS A 159 18.53 -17.95 -15.60
N ALA A 160 19.28 -18.44 -16.59
CA ALA A 160 19.11 -19.80 -17.13
C ALA A 160 19.59 -20.88 -16.15
N ASN A 161 20.52 -20.55 -15.25
CA ASN A 161 21.01 -21.46 -14.21
C ASN A 161 20.48 -20.99 -12.85
N HIS A 162 19.59 -21.78 -12.25
CA HIS A 162 18.91 -21.41 -11.00
C HIS A 162 19.86 -21.23 -9.82
N GLU A 163 20.85 -22.11 -9.65
CA GLU A 163 21.82 -22.03 -8.55
C GLU A 163 22.71 -20.79 -8.69
N LEU A 164 23.20 -20.55 -9.92
CA LEU A 164 23.97 -19.34 -10.25
C LEU A 164 23.16 -18.08 -9.96
N PHE A 165 21.93 -18.02 -10.45
CA PHE A 165 21.06 -16.87 -10.27
C PHE A 165 20.77 -16.59 -8.79
N ASN A 166 20.53 -17.65 -8.01
CA ASN A 166 20.31 -17.57 -6.58
C ASN A 166 21.57 -17.02 -5.86
N LYS A 167 22.76 -17.56 -6.17
CA LYS A 167 24.04 -17.07 -5.60
C LYS A 167 24.29 -15.59 -5.87
N VAL A 168 23.96 -15.09 -7.06
CA VAL A 168 24.20 -13.69 -7.44
C VAL A 168 23.15 -12.73 -6.84
N PHE A 169 21.85 -13.07 -6.94
CA PHE A 169 20.78 -12.11 -6.66
C PHE A 169 20.06 -12.29 -5.32
N SER A 170 20.06 -13.49 -4.70
CA SER A 170 19.46 -13.65 -3.37
C SER A 170 20.15 -12.77 -2.32
N PRO A 171 21.49 -12.65 -2.28
CA PRO A 171 22.15 -11.74 -1.33
C PRO A 171 21.80 -10.26 -1.54
N VAL A 172 21.45 -9.85 -2.77
CA VAL A 172 20.95 -8.48 -3.04
C VAL A 172 19.55 -8.31 -2.46
N LEU A 173 18.64 -9.25 -2.72
CA LEU A 173 17.28 -9.23 -2.18
C LEU A 173 17.28 -9.24 -0.64
N GLN A 174 18.10 -10.09 -0.02
CA GLN A 174 18.27 -10.12 1.44
C GLN A 174 18.90 -8.82 1.96
N GLY A 175 19.85 -8.23 1.24
CA GLY A 175 20.39 -6.90 1.56
C GLY A 175 19.34 -5.80 1.56
N LEU A 176 18.42 -5.80 0.59
CA LEU A 176 17.29 -4.86 0.55
C LEU A 176 16.32 -5.09 1.71
N PHE A 177 16.01 -6.36 2.01
CA PHE A 177 15.18 -6.72 3.16
C PHE A 177 15.78 -6.21 4.49
N LEU A 178 17.06 -6.50 4.74
CA LEU A 178 17.77 -6.06 5.95
C LEU A 178 17.85 -4.54 6.04
N THR A 179 18.11 -3.86 4.92
CA THR A 179 18.06 -2.39 4.87
C THR A 179 16.69 -1.89 5.30
N MET A 180 15.61 -2.44 4.72
CA MET A 180 14.24 -2.05 5.05
C MET A 180 13.82 -2.33 6.49
N GLN A 181 14.39 -3.35 7.16
CA GLN A 181 14.10 -3.60 8.58
C GLN A 181 14.54 -2.46 9.51
N THR A 182 15.48 -1.61 9.07
CA THR A 182 15.98 -0.47 9.83
C THR A 182 15.59 0.88 9.23
N SER A 183 14.99 0.87 8.03
CA SER A 183 14.51 2.06 7.34
C SER A 183 13.36 2.74 8.07
N SER A 184 13.25 4.03 7.83
CA SER A 184 12.26 4.91 8.45
C SER A 184 11.72 5.91 7.42
N ILE A 185 10.48 6.36 7.62
CA ILE A 185 9.99 7.56 6.93
C ILE A 185 10.73 8.80 7.43
N VAL A 186 11.17 8.78 8.69
CA VAL A 186 12.06 9.79 9.25
C VAL A 186 13.42 9.74 8.54
N GLY A 187 13.71 10.77 7.75
CA GLY A 187 14.96 10.86 7.01
C GLY A 187 14.95 10.09 5.68
N ASN A 188 13.78 9.65 5.21
CA ASN A 188 13.58 9.09 3.87
C ASN A 188 14.42 7.83 3.53
N GLY A 189 14.90 7.09 4.53
CA GLY A 189 15.75 5.90 4.32
C GLY A 189 15.05 4.76 3.56
N HIS A 190 13.72 4.74 3.57
CA HIS A 190 12.91 3.77 2.84
C HIS A 190 12.88 3.98 1.32
N ARG A 191 13.17 5.18 0.80
CA ARG A 191 13.01 5.50 -0.63
C ARG A 191 13.89 4.63 -1.53
N GLN A 192 15.19 4.60 -1.23
CA GLN A 192 16.18 3.91 -2.05
C GLN A 192 15.94 2.40 -2.13
N PRO A 193 15.71 1.66 -1.02
CA PRO A 193 15.46 0.22 -1.10
C PRO A 193 14.16 -0.14 -1.83
N ILE A 194 13.09 0.64 -1.68
CA ILE A 194 11.82 0.39 -2.38
C ILE A 194 12.00 0.63 -3.89
N GLN A 195 12.71 1.70 -4.27
CA GLN A 195 13.02 1.98 -5.68
C GLN A 195 13.90 0.89 -6.28
N ALA A 196 14.97 0.49 -5.59
CA ALA A 196 15.82 -0.62 -6.00
C ALA A 196 15.04 -1.92 -6.21
N LEU A 197 14.14 -2.27 -5.28
CA LEU A 197 13.28 -3.44 -5.43
C LEU A 197 12.37 -3.29 -6.66
N SER A 198 11.77 -2.12 -6.86
CA SER A 198 10.93 -1.83 -8.02
C SER A 198 11.68 -2.01 -9.33
N ASP A 199 12.92 -1.51 -9.43
CA ASP A 199 13.72 -1.60 -10.65
C ASP A 199 14.13 -3.05 -10.91
N LEU A 200 14.46 -3.82 -9.86
CA LEU A 200 14.83 -5.22 -9.96
C LEU A 200 13.67 -6.11 -10.45
N VAL A 201 12.46 -5.96 -9.90
CA VAL A 201 11.29 -6.77 -10.31
C VAL A 201 10.75 -6.40 -11.70
N GLU A 202 11.10 -5.20 -12.18
CA GLU A 202 10.75 -4.75 -13.53
C GLU A 202 11.59 -5.44 -14.62
N ILE A 203 12.79 -5.94 -14.29
CA ILE A 203 13.71 -6.55 -15.26
C ILE A 203 13.05 -7.75 -15.95
N ARG A 204 13.08 -7.72 -17.29
CA ARG A 204 12.54 -8.76 -18.17
C ARG A 204 13.63 -9.38 -19.02
N CYS A 205 13.50 -10.67 -19.28
CA CYS A 205 14.43 -11.46 -20.09
C CYS A 205 13.72 -12.31 -21.14
N GLY A 206 14.52 -12.82 -22.07
CA GLY A 206 14.08 -13.70 -23.15
C GLY A 206 13.50 -12.96 -24.37
N PRO A 207 13.38 -13.64 -25.52
CA PRO A 207 12.97 -13.03 -26.78
C PRO A 207 11.55 -12.46 -26.76
N SER A 208 10.67 -13.00 -25.90
CA SER A 208 9.30 -12.49 -25.72
C SER A 208 9.18 -11.43 -24.61
N GLY A 209 10.24 -11.15 -23.85
CA GLY A 209 10.21 -10.22 -22.72
C GLY A 209 9.28 -10.64 -21.58
N ASN A 210 8.85 -11.90 -21.52
CA ASN A 210 7.87 -12.39 -20.54
C ASN A 210 8.51 -13.07 -19.32
N VAL A 211 9.82 -13.35 -19.35
CA VAL A 211 10.51 -13.94 -18.21
C VAL A 211 10.87 -12.82 -17.23
N ARG A 212 10.46 -12.97 -15.96
CA ARG A 212 10.80 -12.05 -14.86
C ARG A 212 11.58 -12.81 -13.78
N PRO A 213 12.89 -13.02 -13.96
CA PRO A 213 13.69 -13.88 -13.09
C PRO A 213 13.70 -13.43 -11.63
N ILE A 214 13.76 -12.12 -11.39
CA ILE A 214 13.76 -11.55 -10.03
C ILE A 214 12.41 -11.80 -9.34
N CYS A 215 11.27 -11.59 -10.01
CA CYS A 215 9.96 -11.89 -9.41
C CYS A 215 9.85 -13.36 -8.99
N ARG A 216 10.36 -14.28 -9.82
CA ARG A 216 10.43 -15.71 -9.49
C ARG A 216 11.36 -15.94 -8.30
N LEU A 217 12.57 -15.40 -8.31
CA LEU A 217 13.53 -15.60 -7.22
C LEU A 217 13.01 -15.06 -5.87
N LEU A 218 12.33 -13.91 -5.90
CA LEU A 218 11.76 -13.26 -4.72
C LEU A 218 10.75 -14.18 -4.02
N THR A 219 9.85 -14.82 -4.77
CA THR A 219 8.85 -15.73 -4.19
C THR A 219 9.41 -17.07 -3.75
N HIS A 220 10.65 -17.40 -4.14
CA HIS A 220 11.37 -18.59 -3.69
C HIS A 220 12.33 -18.31 -2.52
N GLN A 221 12.41 -17.06 -2.04
CA GLN A 221 13.18 -16.76 -0.83
C GLN A 221 12.57 -17.49 0.37
N SER A 222 13.41 -18.04 1.25
CA SER A 222 12.97 -18.77 2.44
C SER A 222 12.10 -17.92 3.37
N ASN A 223 12.34 -16.61 3.40
CA ASN A 223 11.55 -15.65 4.16
C ASN A 223 10.42 -15.00 3.35
N PHE A 224 10.05 -15.48 2.16
CA PHE A 224 8.94 -14.86 1.40
C PHE A 224 7.62 -14.89 2.17
N LEU A 225 7.20 -16.08 2.59
CA LEU A 225 6.13 -16.33 3.55
C LEU A 225 6.67 -17.36 4.56
N PRO A 226 7.34 -16.91 5.63
CA PRO A 226 8.00 -17.81 6.57
C PRO A 226 6.99 -18.54 7.45
N ASP A 227 7.40 -19.70 7.99
CA ASP A 227 6.66 -20.37 9.06
C ASP A 227 6.63 -19.49 10.31
N VAL A 228 5.48 -19.49 10.97
CA VAL A 228 5.22 -18.64 12.14
C VAL A 228 5.61 -19.38 13.41
N VAL A 229 6.39 -18.71 14.28
CA VAL A 229 6.94 -19.33 15.50
C VAL A 229 6.44 -18.67 16.79
N THR A 230 5.72 -17.55 16.70
CA THR A 230 5.16 -16.83 17.85
C THR A 230 3.64 -16.85 17.86
N GLN A 231 3.05 -16.46 19.00
CA GLN A 231 1.60 -16.22 19.13
C GLN A 231 1.17 -14.87 18.52
N ALA A 232 2.13 -13.99 18.19
CA ALA A 232 1.90 -12.68 17.62
C ALA A 232 1.95 -12.72 16.08
N VAL A 233 1.21 -13.65 15.50
CA VAL A 233 1.38 -14.09 14.11
C VAL A 233 1.31 -12.93 13.10
N GLY A 234 0.31 -12.05 13.22
CA GLY A 234 0.16 -10.90 12.32
C GLY A 234 1.33 -9.93 12.41
N ARG A 235 1.84 -9.69 13.63
CA ARG A 235 3.01 -8.82 13.86
C ARG A 235 4.32 -9.46 13.41
N GLU A 236 4.45 -10.76 13.63
CA GLU A 236 5.61 -11.54 13.23
C GLU A 236 5.75 -11.52 11.70
N LEU A 237 4.68 -11.83 10.96
CA LEU A 237 4.69 -11.80 9.51
C LEU A 237 5.06 -10.41 8.97
N ALA A 238 4.50 -9.34 9.54
CA ALA A 238 4.84 -7.97 9.13
C ALA A 238 6.35 -7.63 9.25
N LYS A 239 7.08 -8.32 10.14
CA LYS A 239 8.52 -8.09 10.37
C LYS A 239 9.43 -9.09 9.65
N THR A 240 9.00 -10.34 9.53
CA THR A 240 9.84 -11.47 9.13
C THR A 240 9.62 -11.89 7.70
N SER A 241 8.43 -11.63 7.12
CA SER A 241 8.20 -11.88 5.71
C SER A 241 8.98 -10.91 4.84
N PHE A 242 9.36 -11.35 3.64
CA PHE A 242 10.25 -10.60 2.75
C PHE A 242 9.69 -9.21 2.42
N LEU A 243 8.40 -9.14 2.05
CA LEU A 243 7.73 -7.88 1.71
C LEU A 243 7.23 -7.12 2.97
N GLY A 244 7.35 -7.71 4.15
CA GLY A 244 6.85 -7.18 5.41
C GLY A 244 7.42 -5.78 5.75
N PRO A 245 8.76 -5.63 5.82
CA PRO A 245 9.39 -4.34 6.09
C PRO A 245 9.09 -3.26 5.04
N PHE A 246 8.93 -3.64 3.77
CA PHE A 246 8.56 -2.70 2.70
C PHE A 246 7.16 -2.11 2.91
N LEU A 247 6.23 -2.93 3.39
CA LEU A 247 4.87 -2.52 3.73
C LEU A 247 4.80 -1.75 5.06
N SER A 248 5.83 -1.78 5.90
CA SER A 248 5.83 -1.18 7.24
C SER A 248 6.15 0.31 7.30
N VAL A 249 6.39 0.97 6.17
CA VAL A 249 6.57 2.43 6.13
C VAL A 249 5.32 3.13 6.66
N SER A 250 5.43 3.83 7.80
CA SER A 250 4.28 4.32 8.54
C SER A 250 4.52 5.72 9.12
N VAL A 251 3.44 6.48 9.25
CA VAL A 251 3.42 7.74 10.02
C VAL A 251 2.72 7.59 11.37
N PHE A 252 2.18 6.40 11.69
CA PHE A 252 1.48 6.17 12.96
C PHE A 252 2.47 6.08 14.11
N ALA A 253 2.17 6.76 15.22
CA ALA A 253 3.05 6.79 16.40
C ALA A 253 3.24 5.40 17.04
N GLU A 254 2.24 4.53 16.91
CA GLU A 254 2.26 3.16 17.43
C GLU A 254 3.18 2.23 16.61
N ASP A 255 3.36 2.54 15.32
CA ASP A 255 4.26 1.80 14.44
C ASP A 255 5.67 2.37 14.51
N GLU A 256 5.78 3.71 14.50
CA GLU A 256 7.05 4.44 14.49
C GLU A 256 7.04 5.67 15.41
N ALA A 257 7.47 5.48 16.65
CA ALA A 257 7.51 6.54 17.67
C ALA A 257 8.34 7.78 17.25
N LYS A 258 9.41 7.59 16.46
CA LYS A 258 10.28 8.66 15.96
C LYS A 258 9.51 9.70 15.12
N VAL A 259 8.43 9.30 14.45
CA VAL A 259 7.60 10.22 13.66
C VAL A 259 6.93 11.23 14.58
N ALA A 260 6.31 10.78 15.66
CA ALA A 260 5.65 11.63 16.64
C ALA A 260 6.62 12.63 17.27
N ASP A 261 7.85 12.19 17.57
CA ASP A 261 8.87 13.04 18.19
C ASP A 261 9.48 14.05 17.22
N LYS A 262 9.75 13.65 15.97
CA LYS A 262 10.38 14.54 14.99
C LYS A 262 9.40 15.56 14.41
N PHE A 263 8.20 15.11 14.06
CA PHE A 263 7.26 15.91 13.28
C PHE A 263 6.16 16.55 14.13
N PHE A 264 5.84 15.99 15.29
CA PHE A 264 4.70 16.43 16.11
C PHE A 264 5.07 16.78 17.55
N SER A 265 6.36 16.99 17.87
CA SER A 265 6.80 17.40 19.21
C SER A 265 6.39 18.83 19.59
N GLY A 266 6.23 19.71 18.58
CA GLY A 266 5.79 21.11 18.70
C GLY A 266 4.27 21.28 18.85
N ASN A 267 3.70 22.40 18.39
CA ASN A 267 2.24 22.60 18.40
C ASN A 267 1.61 21.91 17.16
N PRO A 268 0.97 20.74 17.33
CA PRO A 268 0.52 19.91 16.20
C PRO A 268 -0.62 20.53 15.38
N VAL A 269 -1.30 21.55 15.91
CA VAL A 269 -2.42 22.24 15.23
C VAL A 269 -1.92 23.22 14.16
N ALA A 270 -0.65 23.63 14.21
CA ALA A 270 -0.14 24.73 13.38
C ALA A 270 0.39 24.33 12.00
N ASP A 271 0.70 23.05 11.74
CA ASP A 271 1.51 22.67 10.57
C ASP A 271 0.76 21.79 9.55
N LYS A 272 -0.27 22.36 8.92
CA LYS A 272 -0.99 21.69 7.81
C LYS A 272 -0.06 21.34 6.64
N SER A 273 1.00 22.12 6.43
CA SER A 273 1.98 21.91 5.35
C SER A 273 2.80 20.63 5.56
N LEU A 274 3.17 20.34 6.82
CA LEU A 274 3.84 19.11 7.20
C LEU A 274 2.96 17.88 6.97
N ASN A 275 1.67 17.95 7.33
CA ASN A 275 0.72 16.87 7.08
C ASN A 275 0.63 16.54 5.58
N GLN A 276 0.52 17.55 4.73
CA GLN A 276 0.49 17.36 3.27
C GLN A 276 1.78 16.72 2.75
N THR A 277 2.93 17.16 3.26
CA THR A 277 4.24 16.59 2.87
C THR A 277 4.35 15.11 3.23
N LEU A 278 3.97 14.73 4.44
CA LEU A 278 3.98 13.33 4.88
C LEU A 278 2.93 12.49 4.14
N GLN A 279 1.76 13.05 3.84
CA GLN A 279 0.73 12.40 3.02
C GLN A 279 1.22 12.13 1.60
N GLN A 280 1.89 13.10 0.98
CA GLN A 280 2.49 12.95 -0.33
C GLN A 280 3.59 11.88 -0.33
N GLU A 281 4.43 11.85 0.72
CA GLU A 281 5.48 10.85 0.85
C GLU A 281 4.93 9.42 0.98
N LEU A 282 3.90 9.25 1.81
CA LEU A 282 3.18 7.98 1.93
C LEU A 282 2.53 7.57 0.60
N GLU A 283 1.95 8.52 -0.12
CA GLU A 283 1.32 8.24 -1.41
C GLU A 283 2.35 7.80 -2.46
N ASN A 284 3.49 8.50 -2.55
CA ASN A 284 4.61 8.10 -3.41
C ASN A 284 5.09 6.68 -3.08
N THR A 285 5.23 6.38 -1.79
CA THR A 285 5.59 5.04 -1.30
C THR A 285 4.58 3.99 -1.75
N ARG A 286 3.27 4.26 -1.57
CA ARG A 286 2.19 3.34 -1.96
C ARG A 286 2.12 3.10 -3.46
N ILE A 287 2.35 4.13 -4.28
CA ILE A 287 2.42 4.01 -5.75
C ILE A 287 3.57 3.08 -6.16
N LEU A 288 4.74 3.25 -5.54
CA LEU A 288 5.91 2.44 -5.85
C LEU A 288 5.75 0.99 -5.36
N LEU A 289 5.19 0.79 -4.17
CA LEU A 289 4.82 -0.55 -3.68
C LEU A 289 3.77 -1.21 -4.59
N HIS A 290 2.78 -0.47 -5.07
CA HIS A 290 1.83 -0.99 -6.07
C HIS A 290 2.55 -1.45 -7.33
N LYS A 291 3.52 -0.68 -7.86
CA LYS A 291 4.34 -1.11 -9.01
C LYS A 291 5.07 -2.42 -8.73
N VAL A 292 5.70 -2.56 -7.56
CA VAL A 292 6.37 -3.80 -7.13
C VAL A 292 5.41 -4.98 -7.14
N PHE A 293 4.27 -4.86 -6.44
CA PHE A 293 3.28 -5.95 -6.36
C PHE A 293 2.66 -6.27 -7.73
N HIS A 294 2.38 -5.26 -8.55
CA HIS A 294 1.89 -5.45 -9.90
C HIS A 294 2.88 -6.26 -10.75
N ASP A 295 4.17 -5.90 -10.75
CA ASP A 295 5.19 -6.62 -11.53
C ASP A 295 5.38 -8.07 -11.07
N ILE A 296 5.23 -8.34 -9.77
CA ILE A 296 5.24 -9.71 -9.24
C ILE A 296 3.97 -10.48 -9.66
N LEU A 297 2.78 -9.87 -9.55
CA LEU A 297 1.50 -10.52 -9.87
C LEU A 297 1.31 -10.77 -11.37
N VAL A 298 1.91 -9.95 -12.24
CA VAL A 298 1.93 -10.21 -13.69
C VAL A 298 2.83 -11.40 -14.03
N CYS A 299 3.82 -11.72 -13.20
CA CYS A 299 4.66 -12.91 -13.36
C CYS A 299 3.87 -14.19 -13.03
N ASN A 300 3.54 -15.00 -14.04
CA ASN A 300 2.74 -16.22 -13.86
C ASN A 300 3.29 -17.17 -12.79
N SER A 301 4.62 -17.37 -12.73
CA SER A 301 5.25 -18.26 -11.75
C SER A 301 5.30 -17.71 -10.32
N ALA A 302 4.98 -16.44 -10.12
CA ALA A 302 5.01 -15.77 -8.81
C ALA A 302 3.60 -15.37 -8.31
N ARG A 303 2.61 -15.32 -9.22
CA ARG A 303 1.25 -14.85 -8.94
C ARG A 303 0.59 -15.61 -7.80
N GLU A 304 0.57 -16.93 -7.85
CA GLU A 304 -0.12 -17.76 -6.86
C GLU A 304 0.51 -17.64 -5.46
N ALA A 305 1.84 -17.68 -5.38
CA ALA A 305 2.56 -17.45 -4.13
C ALA A 305 2.25 -16.07 -3.54
N THR A 306 2.16 -15.04 -4.39
CA THR A 306 1.86 -13.67 -3.95
C THR A 306 0.41 -13.49 -3.51
N LEU A 307 -0.56 -14.13 -4.18
CA LEU A 307 -1.95 -14.17 -3.73
C LEU A 307 -2.08 -14.92 -2.40
N SER A 308 -1.35 -16.02 -2.23
CA SER A 308 -1.28 -16.77 -0.98
C SER A 308 -0.67 -15.95 0.15
N TYR A 309 0.38 -15.17 -0.14
CA TYR A 309 0.99 -14.23 0.80
C TYR A 309 -0.02 -13.16 1.26
N LEU A 310 -0.72 -12.50 0.32
CA LEU A 310 -1.74 -11.50 0.65
C LEU A 310 -2.89 -12.10 1.47
N ALA A 311 -3.33 -13.30 1.13
CA ALA A 311 -4.36 -14.02 1.89
C ALA A 311 -3.88 -14.39 3.31
N ALA A 312 -2.62 -14.82 3.46
CA ALA A 312 -2.03 -15.12 4.75
C ALA A 312 -1.91 -13.87 5.63
N LEU A 313 -1.59 -12.70 5.05
CA LEU A 313 -1.59 -11.44 5.79
C LEU A 313 -2.99 -11.12 6.34
N LEU A 314 -4.04 -11.32 5.55
CA LEU A 314 -5.43 -11.06 5.99
C LEU A 314 -5.88 -12.04 7.06
N ARG A 315 -5.70 -13.34 6.83
CA ARG A 315 -6.09 -14.40 7.76
C ARG A 315 -5.44 -14.22 9.14
N ASN A 316 -4.15 -13.93 9.17
CA ASN A 316 -3.42 -13.72 10.43
C ASN A 316 -3.66 -12.35 11.08
N ASN A 317 -4.52 -11.53 10.48
CA ASN A 317 -4.96 -10.25 11.02
C ASN A 317 -6.48 -10.13 11.14
N GLU A 318 -7.24 -11.23 11.01
CA GLU A 318 -8.70 -11.24 11.09
C GLU A 318 -9.23 -10.67 12.43
N LYS A 319 -8.48 -10.87 13.52
CA LYS A 319 -8.82 -10.37 14.86
C LYS A 319 -8.82 -8.84 14.96
N ARG A 320 -8.32 -8.11 13.96
CA ARG A 320 -8.39 -6.65 13.91
C ARG A 320 -9.84 -6.14 13.87
N ALA A 321 -10.78 -6.93 13.37
CA ALA A 321 -12.21 -6.60 13.33
C ALA A 321 -12.94 -6.83 14.68
N GLN A 322 -12.29 -7.42 15.68
CA GLN A 322 -12.94 -7.68 16.98
C GLN A 322 -13.05 -6.39 17.82
N ILE A 323 -14.03 -6.34 18.72
CA ILE A 323 -14.23 -5.20 19.64
C ILE A 323 -13.04 -5.05 20.61
N GLN A 324 -12.56 -6.18 21.13
CA GLN A 324 -11.40 -6.25 22.02
C GLN A 324 -10.24 -6.92 21.28
N VAL A 325 -9.22 -6.13 20.99
CA VAL A 325 -8.09 -6.55 20.17
C VAL A 325 -6.82 -6.52 21.00
N ASP A 326 -6.05 -7.61 20.99
CA ASP A 326 -4.66 -7.56 21.43
C ASP A 326 -3.79 -7.04 20.28
N GLU A 327 -3.60 -5.72 20.24
CA GLU A 327 -2.81 -5.03 19.21
C GLU A 327 -1.36 -5.54 19.13
N ARG A 328 -0.83 -6.13 20.21
CA ARG A 328 0.55 -6.65 20.24
C ARG A 328 0.72 -7.91 19.39
N SER A 329 -0.36 -8.64 19.16
CA SER A 329 -0.36 -9.86 18.35
C SER A 329 -0.51 -9.60 16.85
N LEU A 330 -0.91 -8.38 16.46
CA LEU A 330 -1.35 -8.05 15.10
C LEU A 330 -0.41 -7.04 14.42
N ALA A 331 -0.50 -6.97 13.09
CA ALA A 331 0.19 -5.99 12.29
C ALA A 331 -0.32 -4.57 12.59
N GLY A 332 0.57 -3.59 12.42
CA GLY A 332 0.29 -2.16 12.64
C GLY A 332 -0.68 -1.55 11.63
N ASP A 333 -1.21 -0.37 11.94
CA ASP A 333 -2.20 0.32 11.10
C ASP A 333 -1.55 0.81 9.79
N GLY A 334 -0.34 1.35 9.83
CA GLY A 334 0.39 1.77 8.64
C GLY A 334 0.67 0.61 7.69
N PHE A 335 1.07 -0.54 8.23
CA PHE A 335 1.26 -1.77 7.46
C PHE A 335 -0.01 -2.19 6.72
N MET A 336 -1.13 -2.33 7.44
CA MET A 336 -2.39 -2.79 6.87
C MET A 336 -2.97 -1.76 5.88
N LEU A 337 -2.81 -0.46 6.11
CA LEU A 337 -3.24 0.58 5.17
C LEU A 337 -2.38 0.62 3.90
N ASN A 338 -1.10 0.25 3.97
CA ASN A 338 -0.27 0.09 2.77
C ASN A 338 -0.70 -1.12 1.94
N VAL A 339 -0.99 -2.27 2.59
CA VAL A 339 -1.59 -3.44 1.92
C VAL A 339 -2.91 -3.05 1.25
N LEU A 340 -3.80 -2.37 1.97
CA LEU A 340 -5.06 -1.85 1.44
C LEU A 340 -4.84 -0.97 0.21
N SER A 341 -3.91 0.00 0.27
CA SER A 341 -3.68 0.92 -0.85
C SER A 341 -3.20 0.19 -2.10
N ILE A 342 -2.36 -0.83 -1.96
CA ILE A 342 -1.90 -1.66 -3.09
C ILE A 342 -3.09 -2.41 -3.70
N MET A 343 -3.91 -3.03 -2.85
CA MET A 343 -5.09 -3.77 -3.28
C MET A 343 -6.14 -2.87 -3.95
N GLN A 344 -6.29 -1.63 -3.48
CA GLN A 344 -7.13 -0.61 -4.14
C GLN A 344 -6.60 -0.29 -5.54
N PHE A 345 -5.30 0.01 -5.70
CA PHE A 345 -4.72 0.29 -7.02
C PHE A 345 -4.86 -0.87 -8.00
N LEU A 346 -4.69 -2.11 -7.54
CA LEU A 346 -4.91 -3.31 -8.36
C LEU A 346 -6.38 -3.47 -8.77
N ALA A 347 -7.31 -3.16 -7.86
CA ALA A 347 -8.75 -3.30 -8.08
C ALA A 347 -9.32 -2.26 -9.05
N VAL A 348 -8.69 -1.09 -9.25
CA VAL A 348 -9.17 -0.04 -10.18
C VAL A 348 -9.48 -0.57 -11.59
N LYS A 349 -8.69 -1.55 -12.07
CA LYS A 349 -8.86 -2.13 -13.41
C LYS A 349 -9.80 -3.34 -13.45
N VAL A 350 -10.30 -3.79 -12.30
CA VAL A 350 -11.22 -4.92 -12.21
C VAL A 350 -12.61 -4.45 -12.61
N LYS A 351 -13.19 -5.09 -13.62
CA LYS A 351 -14.59 -4.89 -14.00
C LYS A 351 -15.47 -5.86 -13.22
N LEU A 352 -16.57 -5.37 -12.65
CA LEU A 352 -17.49 -6.18 -11.85
C LEU A 352 -18.09 -7.36 -12.62
N ASP A 353 -18.29 -7.26 -13.94
CA ASP A 353 -18.77 -8.37 -14.78
C ASP A 353 -17.77 -9.57 -14.85
N LYS A 354 -16.53 -9.35 -14.43
CA LYS A 354 -15.48 -10.39 -14.35
C LYS A 354 -15.29 -10.93 -12.93
N VAL A 355 -16.04 -10.43 -11.95
CA VAL A 355 -16.01 -10.91 -10.57
C VAL A 355 -17.04 -12.04 -10.42
N ASP A 356 -16.59 -13.23 -10.03
CA ASP A 356 -17.49 -14.33 -9.75
C ASP A 356 -18.24 -14.09 -8.44
N VAL A 357 -19.55 -13.88 -8.54
CA VAL A 357 -20.42 -13.60 -7.39
C VAL A 357 -20.49 -14.73 -6.38
N PHE A 358 -20.23 -15.98 -6.80
CA PHE A 358 -20.24 -17.14 -5.90
C PHE A 358 -18.90 -17.36 -5.18
N TYR A 359 -17.86 -16.58 -5.51
CA TYR A 359 -16.52 -16.77 -4.96
C TYR A 359 -16.40 -16.78 -3.43
N PRO A 360 -17.14 -15.96 -2.65
CA PRO A 360 -17.09 -16.03 -1.19
C PRO A 360 -17.43 -17.42 -0.61
N PHE A 361 -18.20 -18.20 -1.36
CA PHE A 361 -18.63 -19.55 -0.99
C PHE A 361 -17.83 -20.65 -1.69
N HIS A 362 -16.92 -20.27 -2.60
CA HIS A 362 -16.14 -21.19 -3.41
C HIS A 362 -15.13 -21.96 -2.54
N PRO A 363 -14.93 -23.28 -2.75
CA PRO A 363 -14.00 -24.08 -1.96
C PRO A 363 -12.56 -23.56 -1.95
N SER A 364 -12.11 -23.00 -3.09
CA SER A 364 -10.82 -22.33 -3.24
C SER A 364 -10.79 -20.85 -2.84
N SER A 365 -11.78 -20.35 -2.10
CA SER A 365 -11.70 -18.98 -1.56
C SER A 365 -10.48 -18.83 -0.65
N LEU A 366 -9.68 -17.81 -0.90
CA LEU A 366 -8.45 -17.55 -0.16
C LEU A 366 -8.69 -17.07 1.29
N VAL A 367 -9.84 -16.47 1.54
CA VAL A 367 -10.30 -15.97 2.84
C VAL A 367 -11.69 -16.54 3.10
N ASP A 368 -11.88 -17.13 4.28
CA ASP A 368 -13.14 -17.78 4.66
C ASP A 368 -14.09 -16.76 5.30
N ILE A 369 -15.38 -16.88 4.99
CA ILE A 369 -16.45 -16.10 5.61
C ILE A 369 -17.36 -16.96 6.49
N LYS A 370 -17.13 -18.27 6.64
CA LYS A 370 -18.05 -19.21 7.32
C LYS A 370 -18.55 -18.77 8.70
N ASN A 371 -17.72 -18.09 9.46
CA ASN A 371 -18.03 -17.68 10.84
C ASN A 371 -18.72 -16.32 10.95
N ASP A 372 -18.88 -15.58 9.84
CA ASP A 372 -19.50 -14.24 9.89
C ASP A 372 -21.02 -14.33 10.00
N THR A 373 -21.63 -13.36 10.68
CA THR A 373 -23.10 -13.19 10.69
C THR A 373 -23.58 -12.86 9.26
N ARG A 374 -24.72 -13.42 8.82
CA ARG A 374 -25.24 -13.21 7.44
C ARG A 374 -26.33 -12.17 7.38
N LEU A 375 -26.48 -11.55 6.21
CA LEU A 375 -27.50 -10.53 5.94
C LEU A 375 -28.93 -10.98 6.26
N LYS A 376 -29.30 -12.22 5.93
CA LYS A 376 -30.64 -12.75 6.20
C LYS A 376 -30.64 -14.18 6.72
N PHE A 377 -29.77 -15.03 6.20
CA PHE A 377 -29.66 -16.42 6.66
C PHE A 377 -29.10 -16.54 8.09
N THR A 378 -29.52 -17.57 8.78
CA THR A 378 -28.79 -18.15 9.91
C THR A 378 -27.57 -18.93 9.40
N SER A 379 -26.61 -19.22 10.28
CA SER A 379 -25.46 -20.07 9.92
C SER A 379 -25.89 -21.45 9.41
N GLN A 380 -26.98 -22.00 9.93
CA GLN A 380 -27.54 -23.29 9.51
C GLN A 380 -28.16 -23.21 8.10
N GLU A 381 -28.97 -22.18 7.83
CA GLU A 381 -29.56 -21.96 6.50
C GLU A 381 -28.49 -21.73 5.44
N ALA A 382 -27.45 -20.95 5.75
CA ALA A 382 -26.33 -20.72 4.84
C ALA A 382 -25.55 -22.00 4.55
N ALA A 383 -25.32 -22.85 5.57
CA ALA A 383 -24.65 -24.14 5.39
C ALA A 383 -25.49 -25.11 4.56
N ALA A 384 -26.79 -25.20 4.82
CA ALA A 384 -27.72 -26.03 4.05
C ALA A 384 -27.79 -25.58 2.58
N TRP A 385 -27.94 -24.28 2.33
CA TRP A 385 -27.93 -23.72 0.98
C TRP A 385 -26.63 -24.02 0.23
N LEU A 386 -25.47 -23.91 0.90
CA LEU A 386 -24.18 -24.21 0.30
C LEU A 386 -24.01 -25.71 -0.01
N ASP A 387 -24.50 -26.60 0.85
CA ASP A 387 -24.51 -28.04 0.60
C ASP A 387 -25.39 -28.40 -0.60
N ASP A 388 -26.59 -27.81 -0.69
CA ASP A 388 -27.47 -27.95 -1.85
C ASP A 388 -26.82 -27.42 -3.14
N LEU A 389 -26.13 -26.28 -3.07
CA LEU A 389 -25.39 -25.71 -4.19
C LEU A 389 -24.26 -26.64 -4.66
N ASN A 390 -23.54 -27.26 -3.72
CA ASN A 390 -22.48 -28.22 -4.00
C ASN A 390 -22.99 -29.54 -4.60
N ARG A 391 -24.19 -29.98 -4.20
CA ARG A 391 -24.86 -31.19 -4.73
C ARG A 391 -25.59 -30.95 -6.05
N SER A 392 -25.86 -29.68 -6.39
CA SER A 392 -26.59 -29.30 -7.58
C SER A 392 -25.87 -29.80 -8.85
N LEU A 393 -26.61 -30.53 -9.69
CA LEU A 393 -26.12 -30.94 -11.01
C LEU A 393 -26.03 -29.77 -12.02
N ILE A 394 -26.64 -28.64 -11.68
CA ILE A 394 -26.75 -27.45 -12.53
C ILE A 394 -25.60 -26.47 -12.24
N HIS A 395 -25.25 -26.28 -10.97
CA HIS A 395 -24.17 -25.38 -10.60
C HIS A 395 -22.81 -26.05 -10.81
N LYS A 396 -21.87 -25.32 -11.40
CA LYS A 396 -20.48 -25.75 -11.54
C LYS A 396 -19.56 -24.63 -11.10
N TRP A 397 -18.72 -24.93 -10.13
CA TRP A 397 -17.67 -24.04 -9.67
C TRP A 397 -16.72 -23.70 -10.80
N LYS A 398 -16.53 -22.40 -11.04
CA LYS A 398 -15.58 -21.90 -12.03
C LYS A 398 -14.24 -21.67 -11.34
N GLU A 399 -13.15 -21.99 -12.03
CA GLU A 399 -11.82 -21.64 -11.54
C GLU A 399 -11.71 -20.12 -11.32
N PRO A 400 -11.46 -19.67 -10.08
CA PRO A 400 -11.41 -18.24 -9.78
C PRO A 400 -10.24 -17.56 -10.51
N LYS A 401 -10.56 -16.50 -11.26
CA LYS A 401 -9.56 -15.72 -12.00
C LYS A 401 -9.02 -14.58 -11.15
N PHE A 402 -7.88 -14.03 -11.55
CA PHE A 402 -7.25 -12.89 -10.87
C PHE A 402 -8.20 -11.72 -10.56
N PRO A 403 -9.10 -11.26 -11.47
CA PRO A 403 -10.04 -10.18 -11.14
C PRO A 403 -10.92 -10.49 -9.93
N THR A 404 -11.39 -11.74 -9.81
CA THR A 404 -12.19 -12.21 -8.67
C THR A 404 -11.35 -12.22 -7.39
N HIS A 405 -10.16 -12.85 -7.42
CA HIS A 405 -9.23 -12.86 -6.28
C HIS A 405 -8.89 -11.44 -5.82
N CYS A 406 -8.53 -10.56 -6.76
CA CYS A 406 -8.14 -9.20 -6.48
C CYS A 406 -9.29 -8.44 -5.80
N TRP A 407 -10.50 -8.48 -6.37
CA TRP A 407 -11.63 -7.71 -5.83
C TRP A 407 -12.01 -8.16 -4.42
N PHE A 408 -12.13 -9.47 -4.16
CA PHE A 408 -12.48 -9.97 -2.83
C PHE A 408 -11.36 -9.78 -1.80
N LEU A 409 -10.08 -9.97 -2.19
CA LEU A 409 -8.97 -9.63 -1.30
C LEU A 409 -8.96 -8.14 -0.95
N THR A 410 -9.31 -7.25 -1.90
CA THR A 410 -9.46 -5.81 -1.62
C THR A 410 -10.61 -5.54 -0.64
N LEU A 411 -11.75 -6.22 -0.78
CA LEU A 411 -12.88 -6.11 0.15
C LEU A 411 -12.51 -6.55 1.57
N HIS A 412 -11.82 -7.69 1.72
CA HIS A 412 -11.32 -8.11 3.03
C HIS A 412 -10.24 -7.17 3.58
N CYS A 413 -9.37 -6.59 2.73
CA CYS A 413 -8.42 -5.57 3.18
C CYS A 413 -9.13 -4.34 3.74
N HIS A 414 -10.20 -3.89 3.09
CA HIS A 414 -11.02 -2.78 3.57
C HIS A 414 -11.55 -3.05 4.99
N HIS A 415 -12.15 -4.23 5.19
CA HIS A 415 -12.68 -4.65 6.47
C HIS A 415 -11.61 -4.76 7.58
N LEU A 416 -10.43 -5.30 7.27
CA LEU A 416 -9.39 -5.57 8.28
C LEU A 416 -8.37 -4.44 8.47
N ALA A 417 -8.26 -3.51 7.52
CA ALA A 417 -7.34 -2.38 7.58
C ALA A 417 -8.05 -1.06 7.90
N LEU A 418 -9.02 -0.67 7.07
CA LEU A 418 -9.60 0.66 7.09
C LEU A 418 -10.50 0.88 8.30
N LEU A 419 -11.51 0.02 8.49
CA LEU A 419 -12.49 0.18 9.56
C LEU A 419 -11.86 0.10 10.96
N PRO A 420 -10.97 -0.86 11.25
CA PRO A 420 -10.25 -0.89 12.53
C PRO A 420 -9.43 0.38 12.79
N ALA A 421 -8.81 0.96 11.75
CA ALA A 421 -8.10 2.23 11.87
C ALA A 421 -9.05 3.40 12.17
N CYS A 422 -10.21 3.46 11.51
CA CYS A 422 -11.28 4.43 11.78
C CYS A 422 -11.80 4.33 13.23
N HIS A 423 -12.11 3.11 13.69
CA HIS A 423 -12.58 2.89 15.07
C HIS A 423 -11.53 3.25 16.10
N LYS A 424 -10.26 2.90 15.86
CA LYS A 424 -9.14 3.27 16.73
C LYS A 424 -8.96 4.78 16.80
N TYR A 425 -9.09 5.47 15.66
CA TYR A 425 -9.07 6.94 15.62
C TYR A 425 -10.21 7.56 16.45
N GLN A 426 -11.46 7.11 16.27
CA GLN A 426 -12.60 7.59 17.06
C GLN A 426 -12.46 7.28 18.56
N ARG A 427 -11.96 6.09 18.92
CA ARG A 427 -11.63 5.74 20.31
C ARG A 427 -10.59 6.70 20.91
N ARG A 428 -9.55 7.04 20.15
CA ARG A 428 -8.54 8.03 20.56
C ARG A 428 -9.15 9.40 20.82
N LEU A 429 -10.06 9.87 19.96
CA LEU A 429 -10.76 11.14 20.16
C LEU A 429 -11.67 11.14 21.39
N ARG A 430 -12.36 10.03 21.68
CA ARG A 430 -13.13 9.87 22.91
C ARG A 430 -12.23 9.94 24.14
N ALA A 431 -11.16 9.14 24.17
CA ALA A 431 -10.20 9.14 25.28
C ALA A 431 -9.57 10.53 25.52
N LEU A 432 -9.27 11.29 24.45
CA LEU A 432 -8.80 12.67 24.56
C LEU A 432 -9.83 13.59 25.24
N ARG A 433 -11.09 13.53 24.82
CA ARG A 433 -12.17 14.34 25.40
C ARG A 433 -12.43 13.99 26.86
N ASP A 434 -12.50 12.69 27.17
CA ASP A 434 -12.77 12.21 28.52
C ASP A 434 -11.63 12.60 29.48
N LEU A 435 -10.38 12.46 29.04
CA LEU A 435 -9.22 12.83 29.85
C LEU A 435 -9.08 14.35 30.02
N GLN A 436 -9.40 15.14 28.99
CA GLN A 436 -9.44 16.60 29.09
C GLN A 436 -10.51 17.05 30.09
N LYS A 437 -11.70 16.45 30.05
CA LYS A 437 -12.77 16.72 31.02
C LYS A 437 -12.33 16.46 32.46
N LEU A 438 -11.65 15.33 32.72
CA LEU A 438 -11.10 15.03 34.06
C LEU A 438 -10.08 16.07 34.53
N VAL A 439 -9.23 16.55 33.63
CA VAL A 439 -8.28 17.63 33.92
C VAL A 439 -9.02 18.92 34.27
N ASP A 440 -10.01 19.31 33.46
CA ASP A 440 -10.77 20.55 33.64
C ASP A 440 -11.55 20.52 34.96
N GLU A 441 -12.19 19.40 35.31
CA GLU A 441 -12.92 19.21 36.58
C GLU A 441 -12.00 19.27 37.81
N MET A 442 -10.83 18.62 37.75
CA MET A 442 -9.87 18.66 38.85
C MET A 442 -9.23 20.05 39.02
N GLN A 443 -9.02 20.79 37.93
CA GLN A 443 -8.52 22.17 38.00
C GLN A 443 -9.59 23.15 38.49
N ALA A 444 -10.85 22.98 38.09
CA ALA A 444 -11.95 23.83 38.54
C ALA A 444 -12.16 23.75 40.07
N THR A 445 -11.84 22.60 40.67
CA THR A 445 -11.95 22.37 42.12
C THR A 445 -10.64 22.63 42.88
N GLU A 446 -9.60 23.18 42.24
CA GLU A 446 -8.25 23.35 42.83
C GLU A 446 -8.25 24.06 44.18
N ALA A 447 -9.05 25.12 44.34
CA ALA A 447 -9.15 25.85 45.60
C ALA A 447 -9.60 24.97 46.78
N GLN A 448 -10.38 23.92 46.53
CA GLN A 448 -10.96 23.05 47.55
C GLN A 448 -9.97 21.99 48.04
N TRP A 449 -9.00 21.58 47.21
CA TRP A 449 -8.08 20.49 47.54
C TRP A 449 -6.62 20.89 47.64
N LYS A 450 -6.21 22.08 47.16
CA LYS A 450 -4.80 22.49 47.12
C LYS A 450 -4.09 22.54 48.47
N GLU A 451 -4.83 22.74 49.57
CA GLU A 451 -4.32 22.81 50.94
C GLU A 451 -4.55 21.51 51.74
N MET A 452 -5.20 20.51 51.13
CA MET A 452 -5.52 19.24 51.77
C MET A 452 -4.33 18.27 51.72
N HIS A 453 -4.34 17.24 52.58
CA HIS A 453 -3.27 16.23 52.65
C HIS A 453 -3.02 15.48 51.34
N PHE A 454 -4.02 15.37 50.46
CA PHE A 454 -3.93 14.71 49.16
C PHE A 454 -3.55 15.67 48.01
N ALA A 455 -3.24 16.93 48.28
CA ALA A 455 -2.89 17.92 47.25
C ALA A 455 -1.71 17.50 46.37
N ALA A 456 -0.69 16.87 46.96
CA ALA A 456 0.47 16.37 46.22
C ALA A 456 0.07 15.28 45.20
N ARG A 457 -0.83 14.37 45.60
CA ARG A 457 -1.37 13.33 44.72
C ARG A 457 -2.18 13.93 43.58
N ASN A 458 -3.05 14.91 43.85
CA ASN A 458 -3.85 15.57 42.80
C ASN A 458 -2.96 16.34 41.82
N LYS A 459 -1.91 17.04 42.30
CA LYS A 459 -0.92 17.70 41.43
C LYS A 459 -0.20 16.70 40.53
N GLU A 460 0.19 15.54 41.05
CA GLU A 460 0.85 14.49 40.27
C GLU A 460 -0.12 13.86 39.25
N LEU A 461 -1.37 13.58 39.62
CA LEU A 461 -2.39 13.11 38.67
C LEU A 461 -2.63 14.13 37.55
N LEU A 462 -2.77 15.42 37.88
CA LEU A 462 -2.92 16.49 36.88
C LEU A 462 -1.73 16.49 35.91
N LYS A 463 -0.51 16.36 36.43
CA LYS A 463 0.71 16.32 35.62
C LYS A 463 0.70 15.11 34.69
N GLN A 464 0.37 13.92 35.19
CA GLN A 464 0.28 12.68 34.42
C GLN A 464 -0.79 12.76 33.33
N TRP A 465 -2.00 13.22 33.66
CA TRP A 465 -3.08 13.37 32.68
C TRP A 465 -2.72 14.39 31.60
N LYS A 466 -2.14 15.54 31.95
CA LYS A 466 -1.66 16.53 30.98
C LYS A 466 -0.55 15.97 30.07
N GLN A 467 0.36 15.16 30.61
CA GLN A 467 1.37 14.47 29.80
C GLN A 467 0.75 13.44 28.85
N GLN A 468 -0.25 12.69 29.32
CA GLN A 468 -0.95 11.72 28.51
C GLN A 468 -1.79 12.39 27.40
N ILE A 469 -2.43 13.54 27.68
CA ILE A 469 -3.11 14.36 26.66
C ILE A 469 -2.11 14.81 25.59
N LYS A 470 -0.91 15.29 25.98
CA LYS A 470 0.14 15.64 25.01
C LYS A 470 0.52 14.45 24.12
N LYS A 471 0.74 13.27 24.72
CA LYS A 471 1.06 12.04 23.96
C LYS A 471 -0.07 11.64 23.01
N LEU A 472 -1.33 11.67 23.47
CA LEU A 472 -2.49 11.34 22.66
C LEU A 472 -2.71 12.34 21.52
N ASN A 473 -2.46 13.63 21.75
CA ASN A 473 -2.53 14.65 20.69
C ASN A 473 -1.47 14.43 19.60
N ARG A 474 -0.25 14.02 19.96
CA ARG A 474 0.79 13.65 18.97
C ARG A 474 0.39 12.42 18.16
N SER A 475 -0.10 11.39 18.83
CA SER A 475 -0.61 10.16 18.19
C SER A 475 -1.84 10.45 17.31
N LYS A 476 -2.71 11.39 17.72
CA LYS A 476 -3.82 11.89 16.90
C LYS A 476 -3.29 12.57 15.64
N ALA A 477 -2.33 13.49 15.75
CA ALA A 477 -1.78 14.19 14.60
C ALA A 477 -1.15 13.22 13.58
N CYS A 478 -0.41 12.21 14.06
CA CYS A 478 0.10 11.11 13.24
C CYS A 478 -1.02 10.37 12.48
N ALA A 479 -2.11 10.05 13.18
CA ALA A 479 -3.25 9.37 12.58
C ALA A 479 -4.05 10.27 11.62
N ASP A 480 -4.16 11.58 11.89
CA ASP A 480 -4.75 12.54 10.96
C ASP A 480 -4.00 12.49 9.62
N THR A 481 -2.66 12.51 9.66
CA THR A 481 -1.82 12.39 8.47
C THR A 481 -2.04 11.07 7.73
N GLY A 482 -1.99 9.93 8.43
CA GLY A 482 -2.01 8.60 7.82
C GLY A 482 -3.37 8.13 7.32
N LEU A 483 -4.45 8.49 8.03
CA LEU A 483 -5.80 7.99 7.80
C LEU A 483 -6.69 8.98 7.04
N LEU A 484 -6.59 10.29 7.33
CA LEU A 484 -7.43 11.32 6.72
C LEU A 484 -6.83 11.88 5.42
N ASN A 485 -6.04 11.07 4.71
CA ASN A 485 -5.54 11.42 3.38
C ASN A 485 -6.67 11.26 2.36
N GLU A 486 -7.07 12.36 1.71
CA GLU A 486 -8.15 12.37 0.73
C GLU A 486 -7.94 11.40 -0.44
N ALA A 487 -6.69 11.15 -0.86
CA ALA A 487 -6.41 10.20 -1.94
C ALA A 487 -6.78 8.75 -1.53
N LEU A 488 -6.44 8.36 -0.31
CA LEU A 488 -6.81 7.06 0.27
C LEU A 488 -8.32 6.95 0.45
N LEU A 489 -8.95 7.99 1.01
CA LEU A 489 -10.40 8.00 1.25
C LEU A 489 -11.20 7.99 -0.06
N ARG A 490 -10.75 8.70 -1.09
CA ARG A 490 -11.38 8.70 -2.43
C ARG A 490 -11.32 7.32 -3.08
N ARG A 491 -10.15 6.66 -3.07
CA ARG A 491 -10.04 5.27 -3.53
C ARG A 491 -10.90 4.32 -2.71
N SER A 492 -11.03 4.59 -1.42
CA SER A 492 -11.86 3.78 -0.54
C SER A 492 -13.36 3.91 -0.86
N LEU A 493 -13.82 5.14 -1.09
CA LEU A 493 -15.20 5.42 -1.52
C LEU A 493 -15.48 4.79 -2.87
N GLN A 494 -14.59 4.95 -3.85
CA GLN A 494 -14.72 4.34 -5.18
C GLN A 494 -14.85 2.81 -5.08
N PHE A 495 -14.03 2.17 -4.23
CA PHE A 495 -14.13 0.73 -4.03
C PHE A 495 -15.47 0.35 -3.37
N TYR A 496 -15.91 1.05 -2.33
CA TYR A 496 -17.21 0.79 -1.70
C TYR A 496 -18.40 1.06 -2.62
N THR A 497 -18.31 2.00 -3.56
CA THR A 497 -19.29 2.15 -4.65
C THR A 497 -19.37 0.86 -5.47
N SER A 498 -18.24 0.23 -5.82
CA SER A 498 -18.26 -1.06 -6.52
C SER A 498 -18.85 -2.20 -5.67
N VAL A 499 -18.68 -2.15 -4.35
CA VAL A 499 -19.32 -3.11 -3.42
C VAL A 499 -20.83 -2.89 -3.36
N ALA A 500 -21.27 -1.63 -3.30
CA ALA A 500 -22.69 -1.27 -3.37
C ALA A 500 -23.33 -1.74 -4.68
N GLU A 501 -22.65 -1.58 -5.82
CA GLU A 501 -23.10 -2.10 -7.13
C GLU A 501 -23.18 -3.62 -7.15
N PHE A 502 -22.16 -4.31 -6.61
CA PHE A 502 -22.16 -5.76 -6.47
C PHE A 502 -23.35 -6.25 -5.65
N LEU A 503 -23.59 -5.64 -4.49
CA LEU A 503 -24.70 -5.99 -3.59
C LEU A 503 -26.06 -5.68 -4.23
N LEU A 504 -26.20 -4.53 -4.89
CA LEU A 504 -27.42 -4.14 -5.59
C LEU A 504 -27.75 -5.12 -6.72
N GLY A 505 -26.76 -5.49 -7.53
CA GLY A 505 -26.93 -6.46 -8.62
C GLY A 505 -27.38 -7.83 -8.11
N LEU A 506 -26.86 -8.27 -6.96
CA LEU A 506 -27.30 -9.52 -6.33
C LEU A 506 -28.71 -9.45 -5.74
N LEU A 507 -29.06 -8.32 -5.12
CA LEU A 507 -30.37 -8.14 -4.50
C LEU A 507 -31.48 -8.05 -5.55
N VAL A 508 -31.26 -7.30 -6.62
CA VAL A 508 -32.25 -7.04 -7.67
C VAL A 508 -32.22 -8.07 -8.79
N GLN A 509 -31.15 -8.87 -8.88
CA GLN A 509 -30.90 -9.83 -9.98
C GLN A 509 -30.81 -9.15 -11.37
N LEU A 510 -30.35 -7.90 -11.41
CA LEU A 510 -30.10 -7.15 -12.64
C LEU A 510 -28.59 -6.95 -12.85
N PRO A 511 -28.13 -6.84 -14.12
CA PRO A 511 -26.76 -6.44 -14.40
C PRO A 511 -26.41 -5.08 -13.79
N PRO A 512 -25.15 -4.84 -13.40
CA PRO A 512 -24.68 -3.53 -12.95
C PRO A 512 -24.93 -2.43 -13.99
N GLY A 513 -25.36 -1.25 -13.57
CA GLY A 513 -25.54 -0.07 -14.43
C GLY A 513 -26.87 0.02 -15.19
N VAL A 514 -27.85 -0.83 -14.87
CA VAL A 514 -29.21 -0.77 -15.43
C VAL A 514 -30.10 0.21 -14.62
N THR A 515 -31.19 0.68 -15.23
CA THR A 515 -32.22 1.55 -14.63
C THR A 515 -32.53 1.23 -13.17
N PRO A 516 -32.88 2.23 -12.33
CA PRO A 516 -33.19 2.00 -10.93
C PRO A 516 -34.27 0.90 -10.80
N PRO A 517 -34.14 -0.01 -9.83
CA PRO A 517 -35.10 -1.10 -9.66
C PRO A 517 -36.50 -0.54 -9.40
N SER A 518 -37.52 -1.22 -9.93
CA SER A 518 -38.89 -0.96 -9.54
C SER A 518 -39.09 -1.42 -8.09
N LEU A 519 -39.50 -0.51 -7.22
CA LEU A 519 -39.86 -0.81 -5.83
C LEU A 519 -41.38 -0.95 -5.68
N PRO A 520 -41.87 -1.74 -4.70
CA PRO A 520 -41.11 -2.47 -3.67
C PRO A 520 -40.46 -3.76 -4.20
N LEU A 521 -39.31 -4.14 -3.63
CA LEU A 521 -38.69 -5.44 -3.91
C LEU A 521 -39.51 -6.59 -3.29
N PRO A 522 -39.40 -7.82 -3.83
CA PRO A 522 -39.96 -9.01 -3.21
C PRO A 522 -39.54 -9.15 -1.74
N SER A 523 -40.43 -9.74 -0.92
CA SER A 523 -40.15 -9.93 0.51
C SER A 523 -38.98 -10.90 0.76
N ASP A 524 -38.81 -11.89 -0.11
CA ASP A 524 -37.74 -12.87 -0.03
C ASP A 524 -36.54 -12.41 -0.86
N ALA A 525 -35.42 -12.14 -0.17
CA ALA A 525 -34.19 -11.74 -0.82
C ALA A 525 -33.53 -12.99 -1.45
N PRO A 526 -32.81 -12.84 -2.58
CA PRO A 526 -32.12 -13.97 -3.20
C PRO A 526 -31.20 -14.70 -2.22
N ALA A 527 -31.12 -16.03 -2.32
CA ALA A 527 -30.35 -16.85 -1.37
C ALA A 527 -28.86 -16.46 -1.32
N ILE A 528 -28.25 -16.20 -2.48
CA ILE A 528 -26.86 -15.74 -2.57
C ILE A 528 -26.63 -14.43 -1.81
N PHE A 529 -27.54 -13.46 -1.92
CA PHE A 529 -27.48 -12.21 -1.17
C PHE A 529 -27.68 -12.46 0.32
N SER A 530 -28.70 -13.24 0.66
CA SER A 530 -29.05 -13.60 2.05
C SER A 530 -27.93 -14.29 2.81
N ALA A 531 -27.05 -15.02 2.10
CA ALA A 531 -25.92 -15.75 2.63
C ALA A 531 -24.62 -14.93 2.78
N LEU A 532 -24.57 -13.68 2.28
CA LEU A 532 -23.38 -12.83 2.41
C LEU A 532 -23.20 -12.32 3.85
N PRO A 533 -21.97 -11.97 4.26
CA PRO A 533 -21.71 -11.38 5.56
C PRO A 533 -22.39 -10.02 5.77
N GLU A 534 -22.86 -9.73 6.99
CA GLU A 534 -23.44 -8.43 7.35
C GLU A 534 -22.45 -7.28 7.14
N TRP A 535 -21.17 -7.51 7.41
CA TRP A 535 -20.13 -6.49 7.32
C TRP A 535 -19.92 -5.94 5.89
N TYR A 536 -20.35 -6.66 4.85
CA TYR A 536 -20.32 -6.15 3.47
C TYR A 536 -21.16 -4.87 3.32
N VAL A 537 -22.24 -4.76 4.09
CA VAL A 537 -23.13 -3.59 4.09
C VAL A 537 -22.76 -2.63 5.21
N GLU A 538 -22.45 -3.15 6.39
CA GLU A 538 -22.12 -2.34 7.57
C GLU A 538 -20.89 -1.46 7.33
N ASP A 539 -19.82 -2.01 6.75
CA ASP A 539 -18.57 -1.30 6.49
C ASP A 539 -18.80 -0.07 5.59
N ILE A 540 -19.71 -0.16 4.60
CA ILE A 540 -20.05 0.98 3.72
C ILE A 540 -20.63 2.11 4.55
N ALA A 541 -21.62 1.81 5.41
CA ALA A 541 -22.29 2.82 6.21
C ALA A 541 -21.34 3.44 7.25
N GLU A 542 -20.54 2.62 7.93
CA GLU A 542 -19.56 3.10 8.92
C GLU A 542 -18.47 3.96 8.28
N PHE A 543 -17.96 3.55 7.12
CA PHE A 543 -17.00 4.35 6.37
C PHE A 543 -17.60 5.70 5.95
N LEU A 544 -18.83 5.71 5.41
CA LEU A 544 -19.49 6.96 5.01
C LEU A 544 -19.70 7.90 6.20
N LEU A 545 -20.18 7.41 7.34
CA LEU A 545 -20.34 8.22 8.56
C LEU A 545 -19.00 8.79 9.03
N PHE A 546 -17.93 7.99 9.00
CA PHE A 546 -16.59 8.44 9.35
C PHE A 546 -16.11 9.57 8.42
N VAL A 547 -16.22 9.39 7.09
CA VAL A 547 -15.73 10.39 6.13
C VAL A 547 -16.60 11.64 6.14
N LEU A 548 -17.93 11.52 6.28
CA LEU A 548 -18.82 12.67 6.45
C LEU A 548 -18.49 13.50 7.70
N GLN A 549 -17.96 12.86 8.75
CA GLN A 549 -17.54 13.54 9.96
C GLN A 549 -16.20 14.28 9.78
N PHE A 550 -15.20 13.66 9.16
CA PHE A 550 -13.82 14.17 9.17
C PHE A 550 -13.34 14.78 7.85
N THR A 551 -13.86 14.33 6.72
CA THR A 551 -13.45 14.78 5.38
C THR A 551 -14.66 14.79 4.42
N PRO A 552 -15.73 15.54 4.74
CA PRO A 552 -17.01 15.45 4.02
C PRO A 552 -16.92 15.79 2.53
N GLY A 553 -15.94 16.60 2.12
CA GLY A 553 -15.69 16.92 0.71
C GLY A 553 -15.47 15.68 -0.16
N VAL A 554 -14.81 14.64 0.36
CA VAL A 554 -14.60 13.39 -0.39
C VAL A 554 -15.94 12.74 -0.74
N VAL A 555 -16.88 12.66 0.21
CA VAL A 555 -18.21 12.08 -0.05
C VAL A 555 -19.04 13.02 -0.91
N ALA A 556 -19.04 14.32 -0.63
CA ALA A 556 -19.81 15.31 -1.40
C ALA A 556 -19.42 15.32 -2.89
N ASP A 557 -18.12 15.27 -3.18
CA ASP A 557 -17.60 15.48 -4.53
C ASP A 557 -17.49 14.17 -5.34
N CYS A 558 -17.39 13.01 -4.68
CA CYS A 558 -17.03 11.75 -5.33
C CYS A 558 -18.11 10.66 -5.24
N THR A 559 -19.24 10.92 -4.59
CA THR A 559 -20.33 9.93 -4.52
C THR A 559 -20.99 9.76 -5.89
N GLU A 560 -20.99 8.53 -6.39
CA GLU A 560 -21.61 8.14 -7.65
C GLU A 560 -23.10 7.79 -7.46
N ASP A 561 -23.90 7.88 -8.53
CA ASP A 561 -25.35 7.63 -8.47
C ASP A 561 -25.69 6.18 -8.09
N SER A 562 -24.81 5.23 -8.39
CA SER A 562 -24.98 3.82 -8.00
C SER A 562 -24.96 3.62 -6.49
N LEU A 563 -24.09 4.35 -5.77
CA LEU A 563 -24.07 4.35 -4.31
C LEU A 563 -25.34 4.99 -3.74
N ILE A 564 -25.82 6.10 -4.33
CA ILE A 564 -27.10 6.72 -3.93
C ILE A 564 -28.25 5.73 -4.12
N THR A 565 -28.30 5.07 -5.28
CA THR A 565 -29.32 4.06 -5.59
C THR A 565 -29.31 2.93 -4.57
N TRP A 566 -28.13 2.40 -4.24
CA TRP A 566 -27.97 1.36 -3.23
C TRP A 566 -28.49 1.79 -1.85
N LEU A 567 -28.09 2.96 -1.35
CA LEU A 567 -28.53 3.48 -0.05
C LEU A 567 -30.06 3.60 0.00
N LEU A 568 -30.67 4.14 -1.06
CA LEU A 568 -32.12 4.30 -1.15
C LEU A 568 -32.86 2.96 -1.25
N VAL A 569 -32.36 2.01 -2.04
CA VAL A 569 -32.98 0.67 -2.19
C VAL A 569 -33.01 -0.08 -0.87
N VAL A 570 -31.91 -0.03 -0.10
CA VAL A 570 -31.84 -0.71 1.21
C VAL A 570 -32.78 -0.08 2.21
N VAL A 571 -32.85 1.26 2.29
CA VAL A 571 -33.79 1.97 3.18
C VAL A 571 -35.24 1.69 2.81
N CYS A 572 -35.54 1.60 1.51
CA CYS A 572 -36.89 1.35 1.03
C CYS A 572 -37.27 -0.15 1.01
N SER A 573 -36.33 -1.06 1.28
CA SER A 573 -36.55 -2.52 1.30
C SER A 573 -35.96 -3.16 2.57
N PRO A 574 -36.34 -2.69 3.78
CA PRO A 574 -35.74 -3.16 5.03
C PRO A 574 -35.93 -4.67 5.25
N GLN A 575 -36.99 -5.27 4.69
CA GLN A 575 -37.27 -6.71 4.79
C GLN A 575 -36.21 -7.61 4.15
N CYS A 576 -35.32 -7.06 3.31
CA CYS A 576 -34.23 -7.79 2.68
C CYS A 576 -33.04 -8.03 3.61
N ILE A 577 -32.95 -7.30 4.73
CA ILE A 577 -31.87 -7.40 5.73
C ILE A 577 -32.50 -7.74 7.08
N LYS A 578 -32.00 -8.79 7.74
CA LYS A 578 -32.56 -9.26 9.01
C LYS A 578 -32.25 -8.33 10.17
N ASN A 579 -31.06 -7.73 10.19
CA ASN A 579 -30.59 -6.85 11.25
C ASN A 579 -31.12 -5.41 11.06
N PRO A 580 -32.10 -4.93 11.86
CA PRO A 580 -32.69 -3.61 11.68
C PRO A 580 -31.71 -2.46 11.97
N TYR A 581 -30.68 -2.70 12.79
CA TYR A 581 -29.66 -1.68 13.11
C TYR A 581 -28.81 -1.31 11.89
N MET A 582 -28.63 -2.23 10.95
CA MET A 582 -27.93 -1.92 9.70
C MET A 582 -28.72 -0.93 8.85
N VAL A 583 -30.04 -1.13 8.73
CA VAL A 583 -30.92 -0.17 8.03
C VAL A 583 -30.92 1.17 8.75
N ALA A 584 -30.99 1.17 10.09
CA ALA A 584 -30.90 2.39 10.89
C ALA A 584 -29.60 3.18 10.62
N LYS A 585 -28.46 2.50 10.51
CA LYS A 585 -27.16 3.12 10.21
C LYS A 585 -27.11 3.72 8.80
N ILE A 586 -27.78 3.10 7.82
CA ILE A 586 -27.90 3.66 6.48
C ILE A 586 -28.83 4.89 6.47
N ILE A 587 -29.91 4.87 7.25
CA ILE A 587 -30.76 6.05 7.47
C ILE A 587 -29.95 7.17 8.13
N GLU A 588 -29.07 6.85 9.08
CA GLU A 588 -28.15 7.81 9.70
C GLU A 588 -27.23 8.46 8.65
N VAL A 589 -26.71 7.69 7.68
CA VAL A 589 -25.92 8.25 6.56
C VAL A 589 -26.75 9.28 5.78
N LEU A 590 -27.98 8.94 5.39
CA LEU A 590 -28.86 9.87 4.67
C LEU A 590 -29.20 11.11 5.50
N PHE A 591 -29.38 10.94 6.81
CA PHE A 591 -29.59 12.03 7.75
C PHE A 591 -28.37 12.96 7.84
N VAL A 592 -27.15 12.42 7.94
CA VAL A 592 -25.92 13.21 8.00
C VAL A 592 -25.62 13.93 6.68
N ILE A 593 -26.05 13.38 5.54
CA ILE A 593 -25.97 14.05 4.22
C ILE A 593 -26.85 15.31 4.17
N ASN A 594 -27.84 15.46 5.05
CA ASN A 594 -28.69 16.66 5.09
C ASN A 594 -27.84 17.94 5.30
N PRO A 595 -28.03 19.00 4.49
CA PRO A 595 -27.24 20.24 4.59
C PRO A 595 -27.39 20.97 5.94
N GLY A 596 -28.50 20.74 6.65
CA GLY A 596 -28.70 21.24 8.00
C GLY A 596 -27.79 20.57 9.04
N ILE A 597 -27.26 19.38 8.74
CA ILE A 597 -26.32 18.63 9.58
C ILE A 597 -24.88 18.80 9.05
N GLN A 598 -24.69 18.62 7.74
CA GLN A 598 -23.41 18.77 7.06
C GLN A 598 -23.54 19.75 5.89
N SER A 599 -23.11 21.00 6.08
CA SER A 599 -23.26 22.04 5.05
C SER A 599 -22.50 21.75 3.75
N ARG A 600 -21.45 20.91 3.80
CA ARG A 600 -20.65 20.53 2.62
C ARG A 600 -21.36 19.59 1.64
N THR A 601 -22.48 18.97 2.03
CA THR A 601 -23.17 17.95 1.23
C THR A 601 -24.41 18.47 0.51
N GLU A 602 -24.58 19.78 0.36
CA GLU A 602 -25.74 20.41 -0.31
C GLU A 602 -26.05 19.81 -1.69
N GLN A 603 -25.05 19.73 -2.56
CA GLN A 603 -25.22 19.17 -3.91
C GLN A 603 -25.54 17.67 -3.90
N LEU A 604 -24.88 16.91 -3.02
CA LEU A 604 -25.14 15.48 -2.87
C LEU A 604 -26.57 15.24 -2.35
N HIS A 605 -27.00 16.00 -1.34
CA HIS A 605 -28.36 15.91 -0.83
C HIS A 605 -29.39 16.23 -1.91
N ALA A 606 -29.18 17.27 -2.72
CA ALA A 606 -30.06 17.59 -3.84
C ALA A 606 -30.18 16.41 -4.83
N ARG A 607 -29.06 15.73 -5.14
CA ARG A 607 -29.07 14.51 -5.97
C ARG A 607 -29.83 13.36 -5.32
N VAL A 608 -29.67 13.14 -4.02
CA VAL A 608 -30.43 12.11 -3.28
C VAL A 608 -31.93 12.41 -3.34
N MET A 609 -32.33 13.66 -3.10
CA MET A 609 -33.74 14.05 -3.09
C MET A 609 -34.40 13.98 -4.47
N ALA A 610 -33.66 14.35 -5.53
CA ALA A 610 -34.12 14.27 -6.92
C ALA A 610 -34.09 12.84 -7.50
N HIS A 611 -33.60 11.85 -6.76
CA HIS A 611 -33.55 10.47 -7.23
C HIS A 611 -34.98 9.88 -7.29
N PRO A 612 -35.39 9.17 -8.36
CA PRO A 612 -36.76 8.66 -8.52
C PRO A 612 -37.27 7.81 -7.33
N ILE A 613 -36.40 6.97 -6.75
CA ILE A 613 -36.73 6.20 -5.54
C ILE A 613 -37.04 7.10 -4.35
N SER A 614 -36.30 8.20 -4.20
CA SER A 614 -36.50 9.15 -3.11
C SER A 614 -37.86 9.82 -3.23
N GLU A 615 -38.20 10.33 -4.42
CA GLU A 615 -39.47 11.01 -4.68
C GLU A 615 -40.68 10.09 -4.46
N MET A 616 -40.59 8.84 -4.91
CA MET A 616 -41.73 7.92 -4.93
C MET A 616 -41.91 7.12 -3.62
N HIS A 617 -40.83 6.77 -2.92
CA HIS A 617 -40.89 5.76 -1.85
C HIS A 617 -40.30 6.21 -0.51
N LEU A 618 -39.26 7.04 -0.49
CA LEU A 618 -38.49 7.33 0.72
C LEU A 618 -39.35 7.91 1.87
N PRO A 619 -40.26 8.89 1.68
CA PRO A 619 -41.08 9.41 2.77
C PRO A 619 -41.96 8.35 3.43
N SER A 620 -42.62 7.50 2.63
CA SER A 620 -43.49 6.44 3.15
C SER A 620 -42.68 5.37 3.91
N CYS A 621 -41.52 4.99 3.38
CA CYS A 621 -40.66 4.00 4.03
C CYS A 621 -40.05 4.52 5.34
N LEU A 622 -39.62 5.78 5.39
CA LEU A 622 -39.14 6.40 6.63
C LEU A 622 -40.23 6.46 7.69
N MET A 623 -41.46 6.85 7.33
CA MET A 623 -42.59 6.83 8.27
C MET A 623 -42.82 5.44 8.85
N LYS A 624 -42.86 4.40 7.99
CA LYS A 624 -43.03 3.01 8.45
C LYS A 624 -41.92 2.56 9.39
N PHE A 625 -40.66 2.95 9.10
CA PHE A 625 -39.51 2.61 9.93
C PHE A 625 -39.57 3.24 11.33
N TYR A 626 -40.10 4.46 11.47
CA TYR A 626 -40.22 5.12 12.78
C TYR A 626 -41.47 4.72 13.56
N THR A 627 -42.49 4.13 12.91
CA THR A 627 -43.73 3.69 13.57
C THR A 627 -43.80 2.20 13.86
N GLY A 628 -42.97 1.39 13.19
CA GLY A 628 -42.84 -0.06 13.41
C GLY A 628 -41.61 -0.36 14.25
#